data_AF-A0A662QV05-F1
#
_entry.id   AF-A0A662QV05-F1
#
_cell.length_a   1.000
_cell.length_b   1.000
_cell.length_c   1.000
_cell.angle_alpha   90.00
_cell.angle_beta   90.00
_cell.angle_gamma   90.00
#
_symmetry.space_group_name_H-M   'P 1'
#
loop_
_entity.id
_entity.type
_entity.pdbx_description
1 polymer ?
#
loop_
_entity_poly.entity_id
_entity_poly.type
_entity_poly.pdbx_seq_one_letter_code
_entity_poly.pdbx_strand_id
1 'polypeptide(L)'
;MASVDIAKLCKLSRIDLTEEQKKQFSSQINEIISMFDELDSINTKGVKPSFHIFDVKNKYREDKIYEFKEMGLLKENIKFSKNKYITGPKLFE
;
A
#
# COMPACT_ATOMS: atom_id res chain seq x y z
N MET A 1 21.28 -6.49 -13.02
CA MET A 1 20.32 -5.97 -12.03
C MET A 1 19.03 -5.60 -12.73
N ALA A 2 17.88 -5.93 -12.14
CA ALA A 2 16.58 -5.63 -12.74
C ALA A 2 16.30 -4.13 -12.58
N SER A 3 16.40 -3.35 -13.65
CA SER A 3 15.96 -1.96 -13.66
C SER A 3 14.47 -1.91 -13.35
N VAL A 4 14.05 -1.11 -12.37
CA VAL A 4 12.63 -0.98 -12.04
C VAL A 4 11.89 -0.27 -13.17
N ASP A 5 10.84 -0.92 -13.64
CA ASP A 5 9.87 -0.30 -14.53
C ASP A 5 9.00 0.67 -13.73
N ILE A 6 9.37 1.95 -13.78
CA ILE A 6 8.66 3.03 -13.08
C ILE A 6 7.20 3.14 -13.53
N ALA A 7 6.89 2.86 -14.79
CA ALA A 7 5.52 2.95 -15.31
C ALA A 7 4.65 1.82 -14.71
N LYS A 8 5.21 0.61 -14.61
CA LYS A 8 4.53 -0.51 -13.94
C LYS A 8 4.33 -0.23 -12.45
N LEU A 9 5.33 0.33 -11.77
CA LEU A 9 5.23 0.68 -10.35
C LEU A 9 4.13 1.72 -10.11
N CYS A 10 4.10 2.80 -10.89
CA CYS A 10 3.06 3.83 -10.83
C CYS A 10 1.65 3.25 -11.01
N LYS A 11 1.48 2.37 -12.00
CA LYS A 11 0.20 1.72 -12.28
C LYS A 11 -0.31 0.89 -11.10
N LEU A 12 0.57 0.13 -10.44
CA LEU A 12 0.22 -0.71 -9.29
C LEU A 12 -0.10 0.14 -8.06
N SER A 13 0.64 1.24 -7.87
CA SER A 13 0.47 2.14 -6.73
C SER A 13 -0.63 3.19 -6.92
N ARG A 14 -1.26 3.27 -8.11
CA ARG A 14 -2.24 4.30 -8.48
C ARG A 14 -1.70 5.74 -8.35
N ILE A 15 -0.43 5.92 -8.73
CA ILE A 15 0.24 7.23 -8.71
C ILE A 15 0.46 7.66 -10.15
N ASP A 16 -0.10 8.81 -10.52
CA ASP A 16 0.16 9.44 -11.81
C ASP A 16 1.34 10.39 -11.69
N LEU A 17 2.33 10.21 -12.57
CA LEU A 17 3.53 11.04 -12.65
C LEU A 17 3.69 11.61 -14.04
N THR A 18 4.24 12.82 -14.13
CA THR A 18 4.68 13.40 -15.40
C THR A 18 5.89 12.66 -15.96
N GLU A 19 6.19 12.81 -17.24
CA GLU A 19 7.37 12.16 -17.86
C GLU A 19 8.69 12.62 -17.23
N GLU A 20 8.78 13.90 -16.85
CA GLU A 20 9.94 14.44 -16.15
C GLU A 20 10.13 13.79 -14.76
N GLN A 21 9.03 13.67 -14.00
CA GLN A 21 9.03 12.99 -12.70
C GLN A 21 9.38 11.52 -12.83
N LYS A 22 8.86 10.81 -13.85
CA LYS A 22 9.21 9.40 -14.10
C LYS A 22 10.71 9.24 -14.34
N LYS A 23 11.33 10.14 -15.12
CA LYS A 23 12.78 10.10 -15.38
C LYS A 23 13.58 10.33 -14.10
N GLN A 24 13.19 11.32 -13.30
CA GLN A 24 13.84 11.62 -12.02
C GLN A 24 13.71 10.46 -11.03
N PHE A 25 12.48 10.01 -10.78
CA PHE A 25 12.21 8.96 -9.78
C PHE A 25 12.73 7.59 -10.21
N SER A 26 12.83 7.31 -11.51
CA SER A 26 13.48 6.09 -11.99
C SER A 26 14.94 6.01 -11.52
N SER A 27 15.72 7.10 -11.64
CA SER A 27 17.10 7.13 -11.13
C SER A 27 17.15 6.93 -9.63
N GLN A 28 16.36 7.70 -8.89
CA GLN A 28 16.35 7.68 -7.43
C GLN A 28 15.93 6.32 -6.85
N ILE A 29 14.92 5.67 -7.44
CA ILE A 29 14.48 4.34 -6.99
C ILE A 29 15.53 3.28 -7.30
N ASN A 30 16.20 3.35 -8.46
CA ASN A 30 17.29 2.42 -8.77
C ASN A 30 18.47 2.60 -7.81
N GLU A 31 18.81 3.83 -7.41
CA GLU A 31 19.82 4.09 -6.37
C GLU A 31 19.42 3.48 -5.03
N ILE A 32 18.17 3.68 -4.58
CA ILE A 32 17.66 3.10 -3.33
C ILE A 32 17.74 1.57 -3.37
N ILE A 33 17.33 0.93 -4.47
CA ILE A 33 17.41 -0.52 -4.62
C ILE A 33 18.85 -1.00 -4.59
N SER A 34 19.76 -0.25 -5.21
CA SER A 34 21.19 -0.59 -5.19
C SER A 34 21.76 -0.57 -3.76
N MET A 35 21.24 0.28 -2.87
CA MET A 35 21.63 0.26 -1.45
C MET A 35 21.20 -1.03 -0.75
N PHE A 36 20.09 -1.65 -1.15
CA PHE A 36 19.62 -2.90 -0.56
C PHE A 36 20.42 -4.13 -1.00
N ASP A 37 21.18 -4.05 -2.10
CA ASP A 37 22.05 -5.14 -2.55
C ASP A 37 23.14 -5.49 -1.53
N GLU A 38 23.50 -4.55 -0.64
CA GLU A 38 24.41 -4.81 0.48
C GLU A 38 23.87 -5.92 1.41
N LEU A 39 22.54 -6.02 1.56
CA LEU A 39 21.89 -7.03 2.39
C LEU A 39 21.98 -8.44 1.79
N ASP A 40 22.09 -8.57 0.47
CA ASP A 40 22.22 -9.87 -0.22
C ASP A 40 23.56 -10.56 0.10
N SER A 41 24.56 -9.80 0.56
CA SER A 41 25.84 -10.35 1.01
C SER A 41 25.73 -11.14 2.33
N ILE A 42 24.63 -10.96 3.07
CA ILE A 42 24.42 -11.57 4.38
C ILE A 42 23.75 -12.94 4.19
N ASN A 43 24.43 -14.00 4.67
CA ASN A 43 23.87 -15.35 4.62
C ASN A 43 22.71 -15.53 5.63
N THR A 44 21.48 -15.58 5.11
CA THR A 44 20.26 -15.82 5.88
C THR A 44 19.77 -17.27 5.82
N LYS A 45 20.59 -18.21 5.32
CA LYS A 45 20.19 -19.62 5.18
C LYS A 45 19.82 -20.23 6.54
N GLY A 46 18.59 -20.73 6.63
CA GLY A 46 18.05 -21.34 7.84
C GLY A 46 17.50 -20.35 8.88
N VAL A 47 17.61 -19.04 8.63
CA VAL A 47 16.98 -18.01 9.45
C VAL A 47 15.53 -17.85 9.02
N LYS A 48 14.59 -17.99 9.96
CA LYS A 48 13.18 -17.75 9.68
C LYS A 48 12.92 -16.23 9.58
N PRO A 49 12.09 -15.76 8.64
CA PRO A 49 11.67 -14.37 8.60
C PRO A 49 10.99 -13.96 9.91
N SER A 50 11.25 -12.73 10.38
CA SER A 50 10.57 -12.15 11.53
C SER A 50 9.43 -11.26 11.05
N PHE A 51 8.18 -11.72 11.20
CA PHE A 51 6.98 -10.98 10.81
C PHE A 51 6.46 -10.06 11.92
N HIS A 52 6.68 -10.46 13.18
CA HIS A 52 6.26 -9.75 14.37
C HIS A 52 7.37 -9.83 15.41
N ILE A 53 7.61 -8.72 16.11
CA ILE A 53 8.65 -8.63 17.15
C ILE A 53 8.29 -9.49 18.37
N PHE A 54 6.99 -9.70 18.61
CA PHE A 54 6.46 -10.52 19.70
C PHE A 54 5.76 -11.76 19.16
N ASP A 55 5.65 -12.79 20.00
CA ASP A 55 4.84 -13.97 19.71
C ASP A 55 3.36 -13.60 19.61
N VAL A 56 2.86 -13.52 18.37
CA VAL A 56 1.44 -13.27 18.11
C VAL A 56 0.70 -14.60 18.18
N LYS A 57 -0.27 -14.69 19.09
CA LYS A 57 -1.26 -15.76 19.12
C LYS A 57 -2.55 -15.25 18.48
N ASN A 58 -3.33 -16.15 17.87
CA ASN A 58 -4.62 -15.80 17.29
C ASN A 58 -5.51 -15.14 18.34
N LYS A 59 -5.91 -13.89 18.10
CA LYS A 59 -6.86 -13.16 18.92
C LYS A 59 -8.20 -13.12 18.18
N TYR A 60 -9.12 -13.98 18.60
CA TYR A 60 -10.43 -14.07 18.00
C TYR A 60 -11.34 -12.96 18.54
N ARG A 61 -12.15 -12.38 17.66
CA ARG A 61 -13.27 -11.50 18.03
C ARG A 61 -14.48 -12.37 18.35
N GLU A 62 -15.20 -12.05 19.43
CA GLU A 62 -16.48 -12.71 19.74
C GLU A 62 -17.53 -12.43 18.66
N ASP A 63 -18.35 -13.43 18.36
CA ASP A 63 -19.46 -13.29 17.41
C ASP A 63 -20.68 -12.63 18.07
N LYS A 64 -20.56 -11.32 18.30
CA LYS A 64 -21.62 -10.47 18.86
C LYS A 64 -21.91 -9.33 17.90
N ILE A 65 -23.19 -8.92 17.85
CA ILE A 65 -23.64 -7.78 17.06
C ILE A 65 -23.14 -6.49 17.74
N TYR A 66 -22.48 -5.64 16.96
CA TYR A 66 -22.12 -4.28 17.38
C TYR A 66 -22.90 -3.28 16.51
N GLU A 67 -23.62 -2.37 17.16
CA GLU A 67 -24.33 -1.30 16.48
C GLU A 67 -23.35 -0.18 16.09
N PHE A 68 -23.31 0.16 14.80
CA PHE A 68 -22.52 1.29 14.32
C PHE A 68 -23.28 2.61 14.54
N LYS A 69 -22.89 3.38 15.55
CA LYS A 69 -23.62 4.58 16.00
C LYS A 69 -23.20 5.88 15.32
N GLU A 70 -22.09 5.87 14.59
CA GLU A 70 -21.38 7.09 14.16
C GLU A 70 -21.56 7.38 12.66
N MET A 71 -22.77 7.13 12.13
CA MET A 71 -23.07 7.40 10.71
C MET A 71 -22.83 8.87 10.32
N GLY A 72 -22.86 9.79 11.28
CA GLY A 72 -22.49 11.20 11.10
C GLY A 72 -21.01 11.40 10.75
N LEU A 73 -20.09 10.70 11.43
CA LEU A 73 -18.64 10.82 11.22
C LEU A 73 -18.20 10.41 9.82
N LEU A 74 -18.93 9.46 9.21
CA LEU A 74 -18.66 9.06 7.84
C LEU A 74 -18.81 10.25 6.89
N LYS A 75 -19.87 11.06 7.05
CA LYS A 75 -20.19 12.14 6.11
C LYS A 75 -19.18 13.28 6.13
N GLU A 76 -18.61 13.57 7.31
CA GLU A 76 -17.68 14.69 7.48
C GLU A 76 -16.42 14.55 6.61
N ASN A 77 -16.00 13.32 6.34
CA ASN A 77 -14.79 13.02 5.57
C ASN A 77 -15.07 12.60 4.11
N ILE A 78 -16.32 12.60 3.65
CA ILE A 78 -16.68 12.14 2.30
C ILE A 78 -16.93 13.34 1.38
N LYS A 79 -16.06 13.49 0.38
CA LYS A 79 -16.16 14.54 -0.64
C LYS A 79 -17.38 14.40 -1.56
N PHE A 80 -17.75 13.17 -1.93
CA PHE A 80 -18.84 12.89 -2.86
C PHE A 80 -19.81 11.88 -2.25
N SER A 81 -20.99 12.36 -1.86
CA SER A 81 -22.06 11.52 -1.34
C SER A 81 -23.40 11.90 -1.95
N LYS A 82 -24.26 10.90 -2.17
CA LYS A 82 -25.64 11.09 -2.61
C LYS A 82 -26.55 10.21 -1.76
N ASN A 83 -27.49 10.83 -1.06
CA ASN A 83 -28.36 10.17 -0.07
C ASN A 83 -27.56 9.41 0.99
N LYS A 84 -27.52 8.08 0.92
CA LYS A 84 -26.80 7.17 1.83
C LYS A 84 -25.58 6.50 1.18
N TYR A 85 -25.19 6.92 -0.03
CA TYR A 85 -24.14 6.28 -0.82
C TYR A 85 -22.95 7.21 -1.00
N ILE A 86 -21.75 6.63 -1.00
CA ILE A 86 -20.53 7.27 -1.51
C ILE A 86 -20.53 7.11 -3.02
N THR A 87 -20.34 8.21 -3.73
CA THR A 87 -20.38 8.23 -5.20
C THR A 87 -18.98 8.45 -5.75
N GLY A 88 -18.58 7.62 -6.71
CA GLY A 88 -17.31 7.76 -7.45
C GLY A 88 -17.54 7.65 -8.95
N PRO A 89 -16.47 7.83 -9.75
CA PRO A 89 -16.54 7.57 -11.19
C PRO A 89 -16.98 6.12 -11.45
N LYS A 90 -17.78 5.91 -12.51
CA LYS A 90 -18.22 4.57 -12.90
C LYS A 90 -17.00 3.71 -13.24
N LEU A 91 -16.98 2.48 -12.73
CA LEU A 91 -15.84 1.56 -12.89
C LEU A 91 -15.73 0.96 -14.30
N PHE A 92 -16.85 0.86 -15.01
CA PHE A 92 -16.95 0.31 -16.35
C PHE A 92 -17.92 1.16 -17.17
N GLU A 93 -17.66 1.26 -18.46
CA GLU A 93 -18.67 1.52 -19.48
C GLU A 93 -19.19 0.17 -19.99
#